data_AF-A0A159ZY78-F1
#
_entry.id   AF-A0A159ZY78-F1
#
_cell.length_a   1.000
_cell.length_b   1.000
_cell.length_c   1.000
_cell.angle_alpha   90.00
_cell.angle_beta   90.00
_cell.angle_gamma   90.00
#
_symmetry.space_group_name_H-M   'P 1'
#
loop_
_entity.id
_entity.type
_entity.pdbx_description
1 polymer ?
#
loop_
_entity_poly.entity_id
_entity_poly.type
_entity_poly.pdbx_seq_one_letter_code
_entity_poly.pdbx_strand_id
1 'polypeptide(L)'
;MQYVEGPNGTLSLIQLMGAFGTVVATWASCVGWEASAYDPELKTAQDIKLLADYSWLWFDTTVMVSVTQFVSFGCLCLIDKNPRPLFPKWLGWFSIAMGLSFLMAVLIPFFRTGPFAWNGLLCYYVGLFDFFIWIIIATHYVLKAIKRIEQDSIGIV
;
A
#
# COMPACT_ATOMS: atom_id res chain seq x y z
N MET A 1 15.49 3.89 -3.61
CA MET A 1 15.95 2.59 -3.07
C MET A 1 17.33 2.23 -3.58
N GLN A 2 17.57 2.29 -4.89
CA GLN A 2 18.87 2.02 -5.51
C GLN A 2 20.05 2.85 -4.98
N TYR A 3 19.81 4.06 -4.46
CA TYR A 3 20.85 4.84 -3.80
C TYR A 3 21.48 4.11 -2.60
N VAL A 4 20.69 3.35 -1.84
CA VAL A 4 21.14 2.63 -0.64
C VAL A 4 21.63 1.21 -0.98
N GLU A 5 20.92 0.51 -1.87
CA GLU A 5 21.24 -0.90 -2.21
C GLU A 5 22.14 -1.09 -3.43
N GLY A 6 22.33 -0.03 -4.23
CA GLY A 6 22.93 -0.12 -5.56
C GLY A 6 21.93 -0.48 -6.68
N PRO A 7 22.41 -0.60 -7.93
CA PRO A 7 21.59 -0.96 -9.08
C PRO A 7 20.93 -2.33 -8.88
N ASN A 8 19.63 -2.45 -9.23
CA ASN A 8 18.84 -3.68 -9.09
C ASN A 8 18.74 -4.29 -7.68
N GLY A 9 18.90 -3.47 -6.64
CA GLY A 9 18.67 -3.89 -5.25
C GLY A 9 17.32 -4.57 -5.04
N THR A 10 17.29 -5.59 -4.18
CA THR A 10 16.10 -6.43 -3.94
C THR A 10 14.92 -5.62 -3.43
N LEU A 11 15.12 -4.69 -2.49
CA LEU A 11 14.03 -3.85 -1.97
C LEU A 11 13.49 -2.90 -3.05
N SER A 12 14.38 -2.41 -3.93
CA SER A 12 13.97 -1.62 -5.10
C SER A 12 13.09 -2.41 -6.06
N LEU A 13 13.41 -3.67 -6.34
CA LEU A 13 12.59 -4.55 -7.18
C LEU A 13 11.25 -4.86 -6.52
N ILE A 14 11.24 -5.09 -5.20
CA ILE A 14 10.01 -5.30 -4.44
C ILE A 14 9.09 -4.08 -4.57
N GLN A 15 9.59 -2.84 -4.48
CA GLN A 15 8.74 -1.67 -4.68
C GLN A 15 8.21 -1.54 -6.10
N LEU A 16 9.03 -1.85 -7.10
CA LEU A 16 8.58 -1.77 -8.49
C LEU A 16 7.48 -2.80 -8.78
N MET A 17 7.71 -4.04 -8.39
CA MET A 17 6.74 -5.13 -8.54
C MET A 17 5.48 -4.87 -7.70
N GLY A 18 5.67 -4.35 -6.49
CA GLY A 18 4.58 -3.95 -5.62
C GLY A 18 3.73 -2.87 -6.27
N ALA A 19 4.33 -1.79 -6.77
CA ALA A 19 3.60 -0.71 -7.42
C ALA A 19 2.79 -1.20 -8.61
N PHE A 20 3.37 -2.08 -9.44
CA PHE A 20 2.63 -2.74 -10.51
C PHE A 20 1.46 -3.58 -9.97
N GLY A 21 1.68 -4.38 -8.93
CA GLY A 21 0.64 -5.17 -8.28
C GLY A 21 -0.50 -4.31 -7.74
N THR A 22 -0.21 -3.15 -7.13
CA THR A 22 -1.22 -2.21 -6.64
C THR A 22 -2.04 -1.62 -7.79
N VAL A 23 -1.41 -1.32 -8.94
CA VAL A 23 -2.12 -0.85 -10.15
C VAL A 23 -3.08 -1.93 -10.66
N VAL A 24 -2.62 -3.18 -10.80
CA VAL A 24 -3.45 -4.29 -11.28
C VAL A 24 -4.62 -4.55 -10.32
N ALA A 25 -4.36 -4.55 -9.01
CA ALA A 25 -5.38 -4.72 -7.98
C ALA A 25 -6.47 -3.65 -8.09
N THR A 26 -6.06 -2.38 -8.18
CA THR A 26 -6.98 -1.25 -8.25
C THR A 26 -7.76 -1.26 -9.57
N TRP A 27 -7.09 -1.51 -10.70
CA TRP A 27 -7.73 -1.56 -12.01
C TRP A 27 -8.81 -2.63 -12.10
N ALA A 28 -8.52 -3.86 -11.68
CA ALA A 28 -9.49 -4.95 -11.69
C ALA A 28 -10.69 -4.68 -10.76
N SER A 29 -10.46 -4.02 -9.61
CA SER A 29 -11.54 -3.59 -8.71
C SER A 29 -12.43 -2.53 -9.38
N CYS A 30 -11.84 -1.54 -10.04
CA CYS A 30 -12.57 -0.52 -10.77
C CYS A 30 -13.45 -1.10 -11.88
N VAL A 31 -12.93 -2.08 -12.64
CA VAL A 31 -13.71 -2.77 -13.69
C VAL A 31 -14.94 -3.45 -13.10
N GLY A 32 -14.82 -4.10 -11.94
CA GLY A 32 -15.95 -4.77 -11.30
C GLY A 32 -16.99 -3.79 -10.74
N TRP A 33 -16.57 -2.68 -10.13
CA TRP A 33 -17.48 -1.62 -9.70
C TRP A 33 -18.17 -0.94 -10.89
N GLU A 34 -17.45 -0.69 -11.98
CA GLU A 34 -18.04 -0.16 -13.22
C GLU A 34 -19.08 -1.13 -13.79
N ALA A 35 -18.76 -2.42 -13.86
CA ALA A 35 -19.69 -3.45 -14.31
C ALA A 35 -20.96 -3.54 -13.44
N SER A 36 -20.84 -3.26 -12.14
CA SER A 36 -22.00 -3.18 -11.24
C SER A 36 -22.93 -1.99 -11.55
N ALA A 37 -22.38 -0.91 -12.11
CA ALA A 37 -23.08 0.34 -12.40
C ALA A 37 -23.51 0.48 -13.88
N TYR A 38 -22.92 -0.29 -14.79
CA TYR A 38 -23.27 -0.31 -16.21
C TYR A 38 -24.63 -0.99 -16.42
N ASP A 39 -25.56 -0.40 -17.17
CA ASP A 39 -26.93 -0.91 -17.42
C ASP A 39 -27.62 -1.53 -16.18
N PRO A 40 -27.84 -0.75 -15.10
CA PRO A 40 -28.38 -1.26 -13.84
C PRO A 40 -29.82 -1.74 -13.97
N GLU A 41 -30.60 -1.20 -14.90
CA GLU A 41 -31.99 -1.63 -15.18
C GLU A 41 -32.09 -3.06 -15.72
N LEU A 42 -31.00 -3.62 -16.25
CA LEU A 42 -30.92 -5.00 -16.71
C LEU A 42 -30.49 -5.99 -15.61
N LYS A 43 -30.19 -5.50 -14.40
CA LYS A 43 -29.64 -6.30 -13.30
C LYS A 43 -30.58 -6.34 -12.11
N THR A 44 -30.60 -7.46 -11.39
CA THR A 44 -31.27 -7.53 -10.10
C THR A 44 -30.42 -6.85 -9.02
N ALA A 45 -31.03 -6.49 -7.89
CA ALA A 45 -30.29 -5.97 -6.73
C ALA A 45 -29.22 -6.95 -6.23
N GLN A 46 -29.46 -8.25 -6.38
CA GLN A 46 -28.50 -9.29 -5.98
C GLN A 46 -27.27 -9.31 -6.92
N ASP A 47 -27.45 -9.11 -8.22
CA ASP A 47 -26.35 -9.09 -9.19
C ASP A 47 -25.42 -7.89 -8.93
N ILE A 48 -26.01 -6.72 -8.71
CA ILE A 48 -25.26 -5.50 -8.39
C ILE A 48 -24.47 -5.69 -7.09
N LYS A 49 -25.11 -6.24 -6.05
CA LYS A 49 -24.45 -6.51 -4.77
C LYS A 49 -23.30 -7.51 -4.93
N LEU A 50 -23.52 -8.60 -5.66
CA LEU A 50 -22.49 -9.62 -5.88
C LEU A 50 -21.26 -9.04 -6.58
N LEU A 51 -21.46 -8.24 -7.63
CA LEU A 51 -20.37 -7.58 -8.37
C LEU A 51 -19.63 -6.56 -7.49
N ALA A 52 -20.37 -5.76 -6.72
CA ALA A 52 -19.77 -4.79 -5.80
C ALA A 52 -18.94 -5.46 -4.70
N ASP A 53 -19.48 -6.50 -4.05
CA ASP A 53 -18.80 -7.27 -3.02
C ASP A 53 -17.56 -7.99 -3.58
N TYR A 54 -17.67 -8.58 -4.78
CA TYR A 54 -16.54 -9.23 -5.46
C TYR A 54 -15.39 -8.24 -5.72
N SER A 55 -15.72 -7.05 -6.20
CA SER A 55 -14.75 -6.00 -6.51
C SER A 55 -14.01 -5.53 -5.26
N TRP A 56 -14.73 -5.36 -4.15
CA TRP A 56 -14.13 -5.03 -2.85
C TRP A 56 -13.25 -6.17 -2.31
N LEU A 57 -13.72 -7.41 -2.38
CA LEU A 57 -12.94 -8.56 -1.92
C LEU A 57 -11.69 -8.79 -2.76
N TRP A 58 -11.75 -8.52 -4.07
CA TRP A 58 -10.58 -8.52 -4.92
C TRP A 58 -9.55 -7.50 -4.44
N PHE A 59 -9.97 -6.24 -4.22
CA PHE A 59 -9.10 -5.20 -3.69
C PHE A 59 -8.42 -5.63 -2.38
N ASP A 60 -9.22 -6.09 -1.41
CA ASP A 60 -8.71 -6.44 -0.08
C ASP A 60 -7.83 -7.70 -0.09
N THR A 61 -8.11 -8.69 -0.94
CA THR A 61 -7.30 -9.93 -1.01
C THR A 61 -5.89 -9.65 -1.52
N THR A 62 -5.69 -8.56 -2.26
CA THR A 62 -4.36 -8.14 -2.73
C THR A 62 -3.53 -7.40 -1.69
N VAL A 63 -4.01 -7.31 -0.44
CA VAL A 63 -3.34 -6.63 0.67
C VAL A 63 -1.86 -7.00 0.87
N MET A 64 -1.49 -8.26 0.56
CA MET A 64 -0.11 -8.74 0.69
C MET A 64 0.88 -7.95 -0.18
N VAL A 65 0.42 -7.37 -1.29
CA VAL A 65 1.21 -6.47 -2.13
C VAL A 65 1.62 -5.22 -1.34
N SER A 66 0.67 -4.59 -0.64
CA SER A 66 0.91 -3.40 0.18
C SER A 66 1.75 -3.71 1.43
N VAL A 67 1.46 -4.82 2.12
CA VAL A 67 2.25 -5.28 3.28
C VAL A 67 3.71 -5.45 2.90
N THR A 68 3.97 -6.15 1.78
CA THR A 68 5.33 -6.40 1.30
C THR A 68 6.03 -5.09 0.95
N GLN A 69 5.34 -4.12 0.34
CA GLN A 69 5.91 -2.81 0.04
C GLN A 69 6.26 -2.00 1.29
N PHE A 70 5.37 -1.99 2.27
CA PHE A 70 5.53 -1.19 3.48
C PHE A 70 6.66 -1.74 4.34
N VAL A 71 6.73 -3.06 4.49
CA VAL A 71 7.82 -3.75 5.18
C VAL A 71 9.14 -3.55 4.43
N SER A 72 9.14 -3.67 3.10
CA SER A 72 10.34 -3.44 2.27
C SER A 72 10.90 -2.01 2.44
N PHE A 73 10.03 -1.00 2.34
CA PHE A 73 10.41 0.39 2.59
C PHE A 73 10.89 0.61 4.03
N GLY A 74 10.24 -0.04 4.99
CA GLY A 74 10.63 -0.03 6.39
C GLY A 74 12.04 -0.57 6.61
N CYS A 75 12.33 -1.75 6.08
CA CYS A 75 13.64 -2.39 6.10
C CYS A 75 14.71 -1.51 5.47
N LEU A 76 14.43 -0.87 4.33
CA LEU A 76 15.36 0.07 3.70
C LEU A 76 15.78 1.20 4.66
N CYS A 77 14.81 1.81 5.35
CA CYS A 77 15.08 2.89 6.29
C CYS A 77 15.93 2.44 7.49
N LEU A 78 15.85 1.16 7.88
CA LEU A 78 16.58 0.61 9.02
C LEU A 78 17.98 0.08 8.65
N ILE A 79 18.15 -0.41 7.42
CA ILE A 79 19.41 -0.96 6.89
C ILE A 79 20.35 0.14 6.40
N ASP A 80 19.85 1.34 6.07
CA ASP A 80 20.68 2.48 5.67
C ASP A 80 21.70 2.84 6.77
N LYS A 81 22.96 2.48 6.53
CA LYS A 81 24.12 2.73 7.41
C LYS A 81 24.93 3.95 7.01
N ASN A 82 24.48 4.72 6.02
CA ASN A 82 25.20 5.93 5.63
C ASN A 82 25.33 6.89 6.83
N PRO A 83 26.43 7.66 6.94
CA PRO A 83 26.59 8.67 8.01
C PRO A 83 25.47 9.71 8.05
N ARG A 84 24.74 9.81 6.94
CA ARG A 84 23.80 10.85 6.58
C ARG A 84 22.61 10.17 5.87
N PRO A 85 21.81 9.34 6.57
CA PRO A 85 20.79 8.50 5.93
C PRO A 85 19.73 9.32 5.20
N LEU A 86 19.13 8.76 4.15
CA LEU A 86 18.11 9.45 3.35
C LEU A 86 16.77 9.60 4.11
N PHE A 87 16.43 8.59 4.89
CA PHE A 87 15.18 8.51 5.64
C PHE A 87 15.47 8.40 7.15
N PRO A 88 14.62 9.00 8.01
CA PRO A 88 14.78 8.83 9.45
C PRO A 88 14.34 7.41 9.87
N LYS A 89 15.03 6.82 10.86
CA LYS A 89 14.77 5.44 11.31
C LYS A 89 13.36 5.21 11.85
N TRP A 90 12.74 6.24 12.46
CA TRP A 90 11.36 6.14 12.94
C TRP A 90 10.38 5.88 11.79
N LEU A 91 10.65 6.43 10.60
CA LEU A 91 9.82 6.20 9.41
C LEU A 91 9.88 4.73 8.99
N GLY A 92 11.02 4.08 9.23
CA GLY A 92 11.18 2.65 9.02
C GLY A 92 10.25 1.83 9.90
N TRP A 93 10.30 2.06 11.20
CA TRP A 93 9.42 1.39 12.17
C TRP A 93 7.94 1.70 11.95
N PHE A 94 7.62 2.96 11.65
CA PHE A 94 6.28 3.39 11.28
C PHE A 94 5.78 2.57 10.07
N SER A 95 6.56 2.49 8.99
CA SER A 95 6.18 1.74 7.79
C SER A 95 5.93 0.25 8.08
N ILE A 96 6.77 -0.39 8.89
CA ILE A 96 6.55 -1.79 9.30
C ILE A 96 5.26 -1.92 10.11
N ALA A 97 5.02 -1.02 11.08
CA ALA A 97 3.80 -1.04 11.88
C ALA A 97 2.54 -0.88 11.01
N MET A 98 2.58 0.04 10.05
CA MET A 98 1.49 0.18 9.07
C MET A 98 1.32 -1.11 8.28
N GLY A 99 2.40 -1.71 7.76
CA GLY A 99 2.31 -2.98 7.02
C GLY A 99 1.68 -4.12 7.85
N LEU A 100 1.99 -4.21 9.14
CA LEU A 100 1.43 -5.23 10.02
C LEU A 100 -0.06 -5.00 10.33
N SER A 101 -0.51 -3.74 10.43
CA SER A 101 -1.93 -3.44 10.64
C SER A 101 -2.82 -3.98 9.50
N PHE A 102 -2.31 -4.01 8.27
CA PHE A 102 -3.01 -4.52 7.09
C PHE A 102 -3.22 -6.04 7.13
N LEU A 103 -2.47 -6.78 7.96
CA LEU A 103 -2.69 -8.22 8.13
C LEU A 103 -4.05 -8.54 8.74
N MET A 104 -4.71 -7.56 9.38
CA MET A 104 -6.07 -7.73 9.88
C MET A 104 -7.07 -8.00 8.74
N ALA A 105 -6.77 -7.59 7.51
CA ALA A 105 -7.60 -7.88 6.34
C ALA A 105 -7.68 -9.39 6.02
N VAL A 106 -6.68 -10.19 6.42
CA VAL A 106 -6.71 -11.66 6.27
C VAL A 106 -7.84 -12.31 7.07
N LEU A 107 -8.34 -11.61 8.10
CA LEU A 107 -9.42 -12.10 8.95
C LEU A 107 -10.82 -11.94 8.34
N ILE A 108 -10.97 -11.12 7.29
CA ILE A 108 -12.26 -10.79 6.66
C ILE A 108 -13.12 -12.02 6.33
N PRO A 109 -12.60 -13.14 5.78
CA PRO A 109 -13.42 -14.30 5.46
C PRO A 109 -14.05 -15.00 6.68
N PHE A 110 -13.46 -14.82 7.86
CA PHE A 110 -13.85 -15.52 9.09
C PHE A 110 -14.92 -14.78 9.91
N PHE A 111 -15.05 -13.46 9.72
CA PHE A 111 -15.96 -12.62 10.49
C PHE A 111 -17.04 -12.00 9.59
N ARG A 112 -18.30 -12.32 9.87
CA ARG A 112 -19.47 -11.72 9.19
C ARG A 112 -19.99 -10.47 9.87
N THR A 113 -19.70 -10.30 11.16
CA THR A 113 -20.11 -9.14 11.98
C THR A 113 -19.01 -8.79 12.98
N GLY A 114 -19.04 -7.56 13.52
CA GLY A 114 -18.06 -7.08 14.50
C GLY A 114 -16.89 -6.29 13.89
N PRO A 115 -15.87 -5.95 14.70
CA PRO A 115 -14.81 -5.03 14.29
C PRO A 115 -13.88 -5.59 13.20
N PHE A 116 -13.80 -6.92 13.08
CA PHE A 116 -13.02 -7.65 12.06
C PHE A 116 -13.85 -8.07 10.83
N ALA A 117 -15.15 -7.73 10.80
CA ALA A 117 -15.92 -7.93 9.58
C ALA A 117 -15.43 -7.00 8.48
N TRP A 118 -15.74 -7.33 7.23
CA TRP A 118 -15.35 -6.55 6.06
C TRP A 118 -15.65 -5.04 6.21
N ASN A 119 -16.88 -4.70 6.61
CA ASN A 119 -17.34 -3.33 6.88
C ASN A 119 -17.08 -2.86 8.34
N GLY A 120 -16.22 -3.57 9.08
CA GLY A 120 -15.90 -3.31 10.47
C GLY A 120 -14.85 -2.21 10.64
N LEU A 121 -14.74 -1.70 11.87
CA LEU A 121 -13.82 -0.60 12.21
C LEU A 121 -12.36 -0.91 11.84
N LEU A 122 -11.88 -2.12 12.11
CA LEU A 122 -10.46 -2.46 11.96
C LEU A 122 -10.11 -2.87 10.53
N CYS A 123 -10.96 -3.62 9.84
CA CYS A 123 -10.65 -4.06 8.47
C CYS A 123 -10.88 -2.94 7.46
N TYR A 124 -11.96 -2.16 7.59
CA TYR A 124 -12.28 -1.10 6.63
C TYR A 124 -11.57 0.21 6.95
N TYR A 125 -11.83 0.78 8.14
CA TYR A 125 -11.42 2.15 8.42
C TYR A 125 -9.93 2.26 8.74
N VAL A 126 -9.40 1.39 9.60
CA VAL A 126 -7.97 1.40 9.93
C VAL A 126 -7.15 1.14 8.67
N GLY A 127 -7.46 0.10 7.89
CA GLY A 127 -6.75 -0.17 6.63
C GLY A 127 -6.79 1.01 5.64
N LEU A 128 -7.95 1.65 5.47
CA LEU A 128 -8.09 2.80 4.57
C LEU A 128 -7.26 4.01 5.05
N PHE A 129 -7.43 4.42 6.31
CA PHE A 129 -6.72 5.58 6.85
C PHE A 129 -5.21 5.34 6.93
N ASP A 130 -4.80 4.12 7.27
CA ASP A 130 -3.39 3.78 7.41
C ASP A 130 -2.65 3.93 6.08
N PHE A 131 -3.27 3.54 4.96
CA PHE A 131 -2.71 3.78 3.63
C PHE A 131 -2.50 5.28 3.39
N PHE A 132 -3.54 6.10 3.62
CA PHE A 132 -3.48 7.54 3.31
C PHE A 132 -2.49 8.29 4.21
N ILE A 133 -2.42 7.95 5.49
CA ILE A 133 -1.43 8.53 6.40
C ILE A 133 -0.02 8.14 5.94
N TRP A 134 0.19 6.86 5.63
CA TRP A 134 1.50 6.38 5.19
C TRP A 134 1.95 7.05 3.89
N ILE A 135 1.10 7.11 2.86
CA ILE A 135 1.49 7.66 1.55
C ILE A 135 1.81 9.16 1.63
N ILE A 136 1.11 9.94 2.46
CA ILE A 136 1.39 11.36 2.65
C ILE A 136 2.78 11.54 3.29
N ILE A 137 3.05 10.81 4.37
CA ILE A 137 4.32 10.88 5.08
C ILE A 137 5.46 10.37 4.19
N ALA A 138 5.30 9.21 3.56
CA ALA A 138 6.30 8.61 2.68
C ALA A 138 6.62 9.55 1.50
N THR A 139 5.59 10.10 0.83
CA THR A 139 5.76 11.07 -0.26
C THR A 139 6.55 12.29 0.20
N HIS A 140 6.22 12.88 1.36
CA HIS A 140 6.94 14.03 1.90
C HIS A 140 8.45 13.74 2.05
N TYR A 141 8.80 12.60 2.64
CA TYR A 141 10.20 12.21 2.84
C TYR A 141 10.91 11.81 1.55
N VAL A 142 10.22 11.16 0.61
CA VAL A 142 10.78 10.83 -0.70
C VAL A 142 11.10 12.09 -1.49
N LEU A 143 10.20 13.08 -1.52
CA LEU A 143 10.45 14.37 -2.16
C LEU A 143 11.64 15.11 -1.53
N LYS A 144 11.77 15.07 -0.20
CA LYS A 144 12.92 15.63 0.51
C LYS A 144 14.22 14.89 0.17
N ALA A 145 14.17 13.56 0.07
CA ALA A 145 15.32 12.74 -0.31
C ALA A 145 15.76 13.01 -1.77
N ILE A 146 14.83 13.17 -2.71
CA ILE A 146 15.13 13.51 -4.11
C ILE A 146 15.87 14.84 -4.19
N LYS A 147 15.34 15.90 -3.56
CA LYS A 147 15.99 17.22 -3.54
C LYS A 147 17.41 17.16 -2.96
N ARG A 148 17.61 16.32 -1.96
CA ARG A 148 18.92 16.14 -1.32
C ARG A 148 19.91 15.40 -2.23
N ILE A 149 19.48 14.32 -2.88
CA ILE A 149 20.32 13.58 -3.83
C ILE A 149 20.74 14.50 -4.98
N GLU A 150 19.84 15.36 -5.46
CA GLU A 150 20.12 16.36 -6.49
C GLU A 150 21.18 17.37 -6.01
N GLN A 151 21.04 17.92 -4.79
CA GLN A 151 22.04 18.83 -4.20
C GLN A 151 23.42 18.18 -4.04
N ASP A 152 23.47 16.94 -3.56
CA ASP A 152 24.70 16.17 -3.40
C ASP A 152 25.35 15.91 -4.78
N SER A 153 24.56 15.73 -5.85
CA SER A 153 25.07 15.51 -7.22
C SER A 153 25.65 16.77 -7.88
N ILE A 154 25.16 17.96 -7.50
CA ILE A 154 25.64 19.26 -8.02
C ILE A 154 26.80 19.80 -7.16
N GLY A 155 27.15 19.14 -6.06
CA GLY A 155 28.24 19.55 -5.16
C GLY A 155 27.91 20.77 -4.30
N ILE A 156 26.62 21.01 -4.03
CA ILE A 156 26.15 22.15 -3.24
C ILE A 156 26.30 21.91 -1.72
N VAL A 157 26.66 20.69 -1.30
CA VAL A 157 26.84 20.28 0.11
C VAL A 157 28.02 19.33 0.28
#